data_AF-A0A0T6B923-F1
#
_entry.id   AF-A0A0T6B923-F1
#
_cell.length_a   1.000
_cell.length_b   1.000
_cell.length_c   1.000
_cell.angle_alpha   90.00
_cell.angle_beta   90.00
_cell.angle_gamma   90.00
#
_symmetry.space_group_name_H-M   'P 1'
#
loop_
_entity.id
_entity.type
_entity.pdbx_description
1 polymer ?
#
loop_
_entity_poly.entity_id
_entity_poly.type
_entity_poly.pdbx_seq_one_letter_code
_entity_poly.pdbx_strand_id
1 'polypeptide(L)'
;MADLKSKYSFEICEEHSIESEGYDGVVFISSNGQEVKSEKLSNPISQFVRLDPTLKSDIAVLPVPEIPAKRLVYAPTGPLDDDYDDVRSLKETATKAIRRALKAGIKRPLVTLEENVKFPKSELVALLGILEGLYVVSKNIGVIF
;
A
#
# COMPACT_ATOMS: atom_id res chain seq x y z
N MET A 1 1.56 18.31 28.60
CA MET A 1 1.04 17.77 27.32
C MET A 1 1.10 16.25 27.42
N ALA A 2 -0.05 15.59 27.49
CA ALA A 2 -0.11 14.13 27.61
C ALA A 2 0.50 13.48 26.35
N ASP A 3 1.38 12.51 26.57
CA ASP A 3 2.13 11.81 25.53
C ASP A 3 1.17 11.06 24.60
N LEU A 4 0.96 11.65 23.41
CA LEU A 4 0.06 11.13 22.38
C LEU A 4 0.51 9.75 21.88
N LYS A 5 1.78 9.37 22.13
CA LYS A 5 2.33 8.03 21.85
C LYS A 5 1.62 6.92 22.63
N SER A 6 0.97 7.21 23.76
CA SER A 6 0.30 6.16 24.55
C SER A 6 -1.08 5.74 24.02
N LYS A 7 -1.64 6.44 23.03
CA LYS A 7 -3.02 6.22 22.57
C LYS A 7 -3.15 5.46 21.24
N TYR A 8 -2.07 5.31 20.48
CA TYR A 8 -2.07 4.64 19.18
C TYR A 8 -1.00 3.55 19.12
N SER A 9 -1.37 2.36 18.65
CA SER A 9 -0.48 1.18 18.61
C SER A 9 0.50 1.17 17.42
N PHE A 10 0.63 2.28 16.68
CA PHE A 10 1.49 2.36 15.49
C PHE A 10 2.16 3.74 15.39
N GLU A 11 3.36 3.74 14.81
CA GLU A 11 4.17 4.94 14.51
C GLU A 11 4.22 5.11 12.99
N ILE A 12 4.18 6.36 12.52
CA ILE A 12 4.34 6.71 11.11
C ILE A 12 5.70 7.37 10.98
N CYS A 13 6.57 6.78 10.16
CA CYS A 13 7.88 7.30 9.84
C CYS A 13 7.94 7.60 8.34
N GLU A 14 8.59 8.70 7.97
CA GLU A 14 8.93 8.97 6.58
C GLU A 14 10.18 8.18 6.21
N GLU A 15 10.18 7.57 5.02
CA GLU A 15 11.29 6.81 4.47
C GLU A 15 11.57 7.26 3.04
N HIS A 16 12.83 7.22 2.63
CA HIS A 16 13.25 7.67 1.30
C HIS A 16 13.65 6.53 0.35
N SER A 17 13.54 5.28 0.81
CA SER A 17 13.92 4.11 0.01
C SER A 17 13.04 2.90 0.33
N ILE A 18 12.71 2.12 -0.70
CA ILE A 18 12.09 0.79 -0.55
C ILE A 18 13.04 -0.24 0.08
N GLU A 19 14.31 0.12 0.22
CA GLU A 19 15.36 -0.68 0.82
C GLU A 19 15.64 -0.34 2.27
N SER A 20 14.87 0.56 2.88
CA SER A 20 14.98 0.84 4.30
C SER A 20 14.79 -0.45 5.12
N GLU A 21 15.63 -0.64 6.12
CA GLU A 21 15.61 -1.83 6.96
C GLU A 21 14.49 -1.78 8.01
N GLY A 22 14.20 -2.93 8.63
CA GLY A 22 13.21 -3.03 9.70
C GLY A 22 11.77 -3.24 9.22
N TYR A 23 11.48 -3.11 7.94
CA TYR A 23 10.18 -3.45 7.38
C TYR A 23 10.11 -4.92 6.99
N ASP A 24 8.94 -5.54 7.14
CA ASP A 24 8.72 -6.96 6.82
C ASP A 24 7.82 -7.18 5.59
N GLY A 25 7.44 -6.10 4.90
CA GLY A 25 6.79 -6.13 3.61
C GLY A 25 6.61 -4.74 3.02
N VAL A 26 6.75 -4.60 1.71
CA VAL A 26 6.41 -3.38 0.97
C VAL A 26 4.98 -3.46 0.49
N VAL A 27 4.20 -2.40 0.62
CA VAL A 27 2.89 -2.22 0.00
C VAL A 27 3.05 -1.21 -1.12
N PHE A 28 2.91 -1.68 -2.36
CA PHE A 28 3.02 -0.83 -3.54
C PHE A 28 1.65 -0.61 -4.17
N ILE A 29 1.20 0.64 -4.15
CA ILE A 29 -0.06 1.06 -4.77
C ILE A 29 0.27 1.65 -6.13
N SER A 30 -0.23 1.02 -7.18
CA SER A 30 0.06 1.39 -8.57
C SER A 30 -1.20 1.90 -9.26
N SER A 31 -1.11 3.08 -9.87
CA SER A 31 -2.17 3.57 -10.75
C SER A 31 -2.09 2.88 -12.11
N ASN A 32 -3.23 2.73 -12.80
CA ASN A 32 -3.24 2.15 -14.14
C ASN A 32 -2.30 2.90 -15.10
N GLY A 33 -1.51 2.16 -15.88
CA GLY A 33 -0.58 2.73 -16.85
C GLY A 33 0.59 3.53 -16.26
N GLN A 34 0.75 3.54 -14.94
CA GLN A 34 1.84 4.23 -14.27
C GLN A 34 3.14 3.43 -14.41
N GLU A 35 4.20 4.12 -14.82
CA GLU A 35 5.54 3.54 -14.87
C GLU A 35 6.05 3.28 -13.43
N VAL A 36 6.59 2.08 -13.20
CA VAL A 36 7.22 1.69 -11.94
C VAL A 36 8.72 1.94 -12.09
N LYS A 37 9.24 2.96 -11.40
CA LYS A 37 10.62 3.44 -11.63
C LYS A 37 11.68 2.47 -11.10
N SER A 38 11.38 1.77 -10.01
CA SER A 38 12.32 0.83 -9.41
C SER A 38 12.26 -0.53 -10.10
N GLU A 39 13.37 -0.96 -10.70
CA GLU A 39 13.52 -2.30 -11.29
C GLU A 39 13.28 -3.43 -10.28
N LYS A 40 13.59 -3.18 -9.00
CA LYS A 40 13.36 -4.12 -7.90
C LYS A 40 11.87 -4.39 -7.64
N LEU A 41 10.98 -3.50 -8.11
CA LEU A 41 9.54 -3.70 -8.08
C LEU A 41 8.99 -4.08 -9.47
N SER A 42 9.44 -3.41 -10.53
CA SER A 42 8.90 -3.62 -11.88
C SER A 42 9.19 -5.02 -12.43
N ASN A 43 10.40 -5.56 -12.18
CA ASN A 43 10.78 -6.90 -12.61
C ASN A 43 9.88 -7.99 -11.99
N PRO A 44 9.76 -8.11 -10.66
CA PRO A 44 8.89 -9.12 -10.07
C PRO A 44 7.42 -8.91 -10.45
N ILE A 45 6.91 -7.67 -10.47
CA ILE A 45 5.53 -7.38 -10.90
C ILE A 45 5.31 -7.89 -12.32
N SER A 46 6.20 -7.58 -13.26
CA SER A 46 6.05 -7.99 -14.66
C SER A 46 6.12 -9.50 -14.84
N GLN A 47 6.98 -10.19 -14.09
CA GLN A 47 7.08 -11.65 -14.10
C GLN A 47 5.78 -12.30 -13.59
N PHE A 48 5.26 -11.83 -12.46
CA PHE A 48 4.04 -12.37 -11.88
C PHE A 48 2.79 -12.02 -12.70
N VAL A 49 2.71 -10.83 -13.29
CA VAL A 49 1.60 -10.45 -14.19
C VAL A 49 1.59 -11.30 -15.48
N ARG A 50 2.75 -11.73 -15.98
CA ARG A 50 2.81 -12.67 -17.12
C ARG A 50 2.31 -14.06 -16.76
N LEU A 51 2.53 -14.49 -15.52
CA LEU A 51 2.07 -15.79 -15.01
C LEU A 51 0.58 -15.75 -14.66
N ASP A 52 0.14 -14.65 -14.05
CA ASP A 52 -1.22 -14.42 -13.59
C ASP A 52 -1.69 -13.02 -14.04
N PRO A 53 -2.37 -12.91 -15.19
CA PRO A 53 -2.88 -11.65 -15.69
C PRO A 53 -3.91 -10.97 -14.78
N THR A 54 -4.51 -11.69 -13.80
CA THR A 54 -5.47 -11.10 -12.85
C THR A 54 -4.80 -10.06 -11.96
N LEU A 55 -3.48 -10.14 -11.79
CA LEU A 55 -2.68 -9.15 -11.06
C LEU A 55 -2.70 -7.75 -11.68
N LYS A 56 -3.30 -7.54 -12.85
CA LYS A 56 -3.55 -6.20 -13.39
C LYS A 56 -4.68 -5.47 -12.67
N SER A 57 -5.55 -6.19 -11.98
CA SER A 57 -6.68 -5.65 -11.20
C SER A 57 -6.69 -6.11 -9.74
N ASP A 58 -6.08 -7.24 -9.45
CA ASP A 58 -6.20 -7.91 -8.16
C ASP A 58 -4.96 -7.70 -7.28
N ILE A 59 -5.18 -7.58 -5.98
CA ILE A 59 -4.11 -7.38 -5.00
C ILE A 59 -3.48 -8.73 -4.64
N ALA A 60 -2.16 -8.84 -4.76
CA ALA A 60 -1.42 -10.05 -4.41
C ALA A 60 -0.19 -9.79 -3.55
N VAL A 61 0.32 -10.87 -2.95
CA VAL A 61 1.58 -10.87 -2.21
C VAL A 61 2.61 -11.65 -3.00
N LEU A 62 3.68 -10.97 -3.39
CA LEU A 62 4.75 -11.48 -4.23
C LEU A 62 6.05 -11.57 -3.41
N PRO A 63 6.86 -12.62 -3.61
CA PRO A 63 8.21 -12.65 -3.06
C PRO A 63 9.13 -11.69 -3.84
N VAL A 64 9.91 -10.91 -3.10
CA VAL A 64 10.89 -9.95 -3.66
C VAL A 64 12.19 -10.04 -2.86
N PRO A 65 13.01 -11.09 -3.08
CA PRO A 65 14.19 -11.36 -2.25
C PRO A 65 15.29 -10.28 -2.38
N GLU A 66 15.21 -9.44 -3.41
CA GLU A 66 16.18 -8.38 -3.71
C GLU A 66 16.06 -7.14 -2.81
N ILE A 67 14.99 -7.04 -2.00
CA ILE A 67 14.81 -5.96 -1.01
C ILE A 67 14.76 -6.52 0.42
N PRO A 68 15.20 -5.75 1.44
CA PRO A 68 15.23 -6.22 2.83
C PRO A 68 13.89 -6.72 3.37
N ALA A 69 12.79 -6.12 2.91
CA ALA A 69 11.43 -6.49 3.30
C ALA A 69 10.98 -7.87 2.77
N LYS A 70 11.63 -8.40 1.73
CA LYS A 70 11.41 -9.74 1.11
C LYS A 70 10.02 -10.03 0.54
N ARG A 71 9.00 -9.24 0.87
CA ARG A 71 7.60 -9.40 0.46
C ARG A 71 7.08 -8.10 -0.13
N LEU A 72 6.29 -8.21 -1.20
CA LEU A 72 5.63 -7.12 -1.88
C LEU A 72 4.13 -7.38 -1.93
N VAL A 73 3.32 -6.51 -1.37
CA VAL A 73 1.88 -6.44 -1.62
C VAL A 73 1.69 -5.53 -2.83
N TYR A 74 1.48 -6.12 -4.00
CA TYR A 74 1.17 -5.37 -5.21
C TYR A 74 -0.32 -5.06 -5.25
N ALA A 75 -0.66 -3.78 -5.35
CA ALA A 75 -2.04 -3.30 -5.36
C ALA A 75 -2.27 -2.34 -6.53
N PRO A 76 -2.63 -2.86 -7.72
CA PRO A 76 -3.08 -2.00 -8.81
C PRO A 76 -4.45 -1.41 -8.49
N THR A 77 -4.72 -0.18 -8.95
CA THR A 77 -6.07 0.38 -8.92
C THR A 77 -7.02 -0.31 -9.91
N GLY A 78 -6.50 -1.17 -10.78
CA GLY A 78 -7.23 -1.75 -11.92
C GLY A 78 -7.37 -0.79 -13.08
N PRO A 79 -7.97 -1.22 -14.21
CA PRO A 79 -8.29 -0.32 -15.31
C PRO A 79 -9.19 0.80 -14.80
N LEU A 80 -8.65 2.01 -14.83
CA LEU A 80 -9.39 3.24 -14.60
C LEU A 80 -10.23 3.48 -15.86
N ASP A 81 -11.55 3.43 -15.71
CA ASP A 81 -12.49 3.70 -16.80
C ASP A 81 -12.74 5.21 -16.78
N ASP A 82 -12.35 5.91 -17.86
CA ASP A 82 -12.18 7.38 -17.92
C ASP A 82 -13.43 8.18 -17.48
N ASP A 83 -14.62 7.56 -17.47
CA ASP A 83 -15.90 8.22 -17.15
C ASP A 83 -16.22 8.32 -15.64
N TYR A 84 -15.50 7.61 -14.76
CA TYR A 84 -15.79 7.58 -13.31
C TYR A 84 -14.56 7.83 -12.40
N ASP A 85 -13.50 8.39 -12.96
CA ASP A 85 -12.19 8.49 -12.33
C ASP A 85 -12.03 9.60 -11.29
N ASP A 86 -11.70 9.19 -10.07
CA ASP A 86 -11.42 10.08 -8.95
C ASP A 86 -10.37 9.41 -8.04
N VAL A 87 -9.55 10.22 -7.37
CA VAL A 87 -8.64 9.83 -6.28
C VAL A 87 -9.23 8.83 -5.26
N ARG A 88 -10.55 8.70 -5.17
CA ARG A 88 -11.28 7.66 -4.44
C ARG A 88 -10.78 6.24 -4.74
N SER A 89 -10.54 5.87 -6.00
CA SER A 89 -10.06 4.53 -6.35
C SER A 89 -8.69 4.23 -5.73
N LEU A 90 -7.83 5.25 -5.63
CA LEU A 90 -6.54 5.15 -4.94
C LEU A 90 -6.74 4.91 -3.45
N LYS A 91 -7.65 5.66 -2.81
CA LYS A 91 -7.99 5.48 -1.39
C LYS A 91 -8.48 4.05 -1.12
N GLU A 92 -9.45 3.57 -1.90
CA GLU A 92 -10.01 2.24 -1.72
C GLU A 92 -8.97 1.13 -1.92
N THR A 93 -8.12 1.28 -2.93
CA THR A 93 -7.02 0.36 -3.21
C THR A 93 -6.03 0.34 -2.05
N ALA A 94 -5.65 1.51 -1.53
CA ALA A 94 -4.78 1.64 -0.37
C ALA A 94 -5.36 0.94 0.88
N THR A 95 -6.65 1.14 1.15
CA THR A 95 -7.38 0.47 2.25
C THR A 95 -7.38 -1.05 2.10
N LYS A 96 -7.64 -1.56 0.88
CA LYS A 96 -7.64 -3.01 0.59
C LYS A 96 -6.23 -3.58 0.69
N ALA A 97 -5.22 -2.86 0.20
CA ALA A 97 -3.82 -3.26 0.19
C ALA A 97 -3.27 -3.46 1.60
N ILE A 98 -3.47 -2.48 2.49
CA ILE A 98 -3.00 -2.61 3.87
C ILE A 98 -3.70 -3.76 4.61
N ARG A 99 -5.01 -3.96 4.40
CA ARG A 99 -5.74 -5.10 4.97
C ARG A 99 -5.20 -6.43 4.45
N ARG A 100 -4.85 -6.50 3.16
CA ARG A 100 -4.22 -7.69 2.57
C ARG A 100 -2.83 -7.95 3.15
N ALA A 101 -2.06 -6.90 3.40
CA ALA A 101 -0.75 -6.96 4.04
C ALA A 101 -0.85 -7.56 5.45
N LEU A 102 -1.77 -7.03 6.27
CA LEU A 102 -2.02 -7.55 7.62
C LEU A 102 -2.47 -9.00 7.61
N LYS A 103 -3.36 -9.39 6.70
CA LYS A 103 -3.77 -10.79 6.51
C LYS A 103 -2.61 -11.71 6.07
N ALA A 104 -1.60 -11.16 5.40
CA ALA A 104 -0.37 -11.87 5.05
C ALA A 104 0.63 -12.00 6.21
N GLY A 105 0.30 -11.47 7.39
CA GLY A 105 1.21 -11.44 8.54
C GLY A 105 2.35 -10.41 8.40
N ILE A 106 2.17 -9.36 7.60
CA ILE A 106 3.06 -8.20 7.58
C ILE A 106 2.72 -7.34 8.81
N LYS A 107 3.72 -7.03 9.63
CA LYS A 107 3.57 -6.29 10.90
C LYS A 107 4.15 -4.88 10.83
N ARG A 108 5.15 -4.67 9.97
CA ARG A 108 5.86 -3.41 9.74
C ARG A 108 5.85 -3.13 8.23
N PRO A 109 4.69 -2.75 7.67
CA PRO A 109 4.58 -2.46 6.24
C PRO A 109 5.31 -1.15 5.92
N LEU A 110 6.08 -1.15 4.83
CA LEU A 110 6.57 0.05 4.16
C LEU A 110 5.64 0.37 2.99
N VAL A 111 5.02 1.54 2.96
CA VAL A 111 4.08 1.90 1.89
C VAL A 111 4.79 2.80 0.89
N THR A 112 4.62 2.49 -0.40
CA THR A 112 5.10 3.35 -1.48
C THR A 112 4.07 3.44 -2.61
N LEU A 113 4.07 4.57 -3.28
CA LEU A 113 3.31 4.84 -4.50
C LEU A 113 4.17 5.75 -5.38
N GLU A 114 3.96 5.67 -6.68
CA GLU A 114 4.61 6.59 -7.62
C GLU A 114 3.79 7.89 -7.71
N GLU A 115 4.47 9.00 -7.99
CA GLU A 115 3.83 10.29 -8.23
C GLU A 115 2.84 10.21 -9.39
N ASN A 116 1.66 10.79 -9.22
CA ASN A 116 0.63 10.82 -10.24
C ASN A 116 0.35 12.27 -10.68
N VAL A 117 0.68 12.59 -11.94
CA VAL A 117 0.53 13.93 -12.51
C VAL A 117 -0.94 14.40 -12.50
N LYS A 118 -1.89 13.49 -12.68
CA LYS A 118 -3.32 13.82 -12.64
C LYS A 118 -3.80 14.13 -11.21
N PHE A 119 -3.14 13.56 -10.20
CA PHE A 119 -3.58 13.62 -8.81
C PHE A 119 -2.42 14.01 -7.89
N PRO A 120 -2.11 15.32 -7.76
CA PRO A 120 -0.97 15.79 -6.97
C PRO A 120 -1.07 15.52 -5.47
N LYS A 121 -2.27 15.12 -4.99
CA LYS A 121 -2.51 14.72 -3.59
C LYS A 121 -2.68 13.21 -3.42
N SER A 122 -2.22 12.41 -4.38
CA SER A 122 -2.31 10.94 -4.37
C SER A 122 -1.76 10.34 -3.07
N GLU A 123 -0.60 10.83 -2.61
CA GLU A 123 0.06 10.35 -1.39
C GLU A 123 -0.81 10.53 -0.15
N LEU A 124 -1.39 11.72 0.02
CA LEU A 124 -2.27 12.03 1.15
C LEU A 124 -3.54 11.16 1.13
N VAL A 125 -4.10 10.95 -0.06
CA VAL A 125 -5.31 10.12 -0.23
C VAL A 125 -5.02 8.64 0.04
N ALA A 126 -3.88 8.15 -0.44
CA ALA A 126 -3.41 6.79 -0.14
C ALA A 126 -3.18 6.61 1.36
N LEU A 127 -2.47 7.55 2.00
CA LEU A 127 -2.23 7.54 3.44
C LEU A 127 -3.55 7.51 4.23
N LEU A 128 -4.55 8.30 3.83
CA LEU A 128 -5.86 8.28 4.47
C LEU A 128 -6.53 6.90 4.35
N GLY A 129 -6.46 6.26 3.17
CA GLY A 129 -6.98 4.90 2.98
C GLY A 129 -6.24 3.86 3.84
N ILE A 130 -4.93 3.98 3.96
CA ILE A 130 -4.12 3.10 4.82
C ILE A 130 -4.54 3.24 6.28
N LEU A 131 -4.65 4.47 6.79
CA LEU A 131 -5.05 4.72 8.17
C LEU A 131 -6.47 4.21 8.45
N GLU A 132 -7.39 4.36 7.49
CA GLU A 132 -8.74 3.78 7.57
C GLU A 132 -8.69 2.23 7.64
N GLY A 133 -7.81 1.60 6.87
CA GLY A 133 -7.60 0.17 6.88
C GLY A 133 -7.01 -0.34 8.21
N LEU A 134 -6.11 0.43 8.83
CA LEU A 134 -5.49 0.12 10.12
C LEU A 134 -6.46 0.30 11.30
N TYR A 135 -7.33 1.32 11.23
CA TYR A 135 -8.24 1.68 12.33
C TYR A 135 -9.15 0.53 12.77
N VAL A 136 -9.65 -0.28 11.83
CA VAL A 136 -10.62 -1.36 12.11
C VAL A 136 -9.97 -2.62 12.70
N VAL A 137 -8.63 -2.73 12.68
CA VAL A 137 -7.92 -3.92 13.18
C VAL A 137 -7.68 -3.88 14.70
N SER A 138 -7.95 -2.74 15.35
CA SER A 138 -7.94 -2.64 16.81
C SER A 138 -9.12 -3.40 17.43
N LYS A 139 -8.83 -4.55 18.03
CA LYS A 139 -9.76 -5.27 18.92
C LYS A 139 -9.95 -4.47 20.20
N ASN A 140 -11.10 -3.81 20.30
CA ASN A 140 -11.75 -3.19 21.48
C ASN A 140 -12.05 -1.72 21.25
N ILE A 141 -13.29 -1.44 20.84
CA ILE A 141 -13.88 -0.11 20.89
C ILE A 141 -15.10 -0.21 21.80
N GLY A 142 -14.99 0.36 23.00
CA GLY A 142 -16.14 0.78 23.79
C GLY A 142 -16.55 2.17 23.34
N VAL A 143 -17.83 2.34 23.01
CA VAL A 143 -18.44 3.63 22.64
C VAL A 143 -19.35 4.07 23.78
N ILE A 144 -19.22 5.32 24.22
CA ILE A 144 -20.25 6.01 25.01
C ILE A 144 -20.55 7.31 24.26
N PHE A 145 -21.85 7.55 24.02
CA PHE A 145 -22.37 8.76 23.37
C PHE A 145 -22.19 9.99 24.25
#